data_AF-A0A3D5X2R8-F1
#
_entry.id   AF-A0A3D5X2R8-F1
#
_cell.length_a   1.000
_cell.length_b   1.000
_cell.length_c   1.000
_cell.angle_alpha   90.00
_cell.angle_beta   90.00
_cell.angle_gamma   90.00
#
_symmetry.space_group_name_H-M   'P 1'
#
loop_
_entity.id
_entity.type
_entity.pdbx_description
1 polymer ?
#
loop_
_entity_poly.entity_id
_entity_poly.type
_entity_poly.pdbx_seq_one_letter_code
_entity_poly.pdbx_strand_id
1 'polypeptide(L)'
;MIKKLGQLVIVLLIITSTNGCNSIIFAQNAHERINLDTQNFKYLEHLIKQKVDSIRSKNKLPSLVNETTLYLASRDHVRYLTQKDDLSHYQKESKRKRTYHERAIRYGAEDYYVSENIGIVRISRKKEALSYNQAASRIVTDWVESKSGLANIIAKSHAIVGIASWYNKDDHEFRVVANFAAVTKDYKPQKDTTYFPFELVNDISPYYFEKPQRKYDWGISPKPKKSILESYNMLSRKINTLDITVKNDSIFVIFNNVRRVESLFEKRNDGLAIEIIPDTYYSCKNKEILPVRRKEEFTVKGDILEPVYRDYLLENIAAQKRKPKIDLRHIATIPMKYKGKPYSLNLIILKGNRIADIITFNETPTKVFDIAIKAAPAKDSIPSPEVYIQKLRRDTLMLRVFFDQNETYILPIIGDSIRNWVRDKKIQRSAVYAYASVEGTEKINKRLSEQRAEEIIVFFNPSDGKPTTMRKVTRENWFDFFKDIQGSRYEFLTNLDTSEIRRYVSNRLTSREMEPLLARQRFADLKILAWKIVNDVTIDGLAISEYNYLYQQLVQECSNQPIPCQVLDIIPKRLELIHLYLLNRNLMGRVSWKKINQLPIALRTGDFDI
;
A
#
# COMPACT_ATOMS: atom_id res chain seq x y z
N MET A 1 -38.23 -78.43 -50.76
CA MET A 1 -39.45 -77.58 -50.73
C MET A 1 -39.25 -76.56 -49.60
N ILE A 2 -38.75 -75.35 -49.90
CA ILE A 2 -39.47 -74.04 -49.86
C ILE A 2 -39.53 -73.47 -48.41
N LYS A 3 -39.18 -72.22 -48.04
CA LYS A 3 -38.63 -71.00 -48.67
C LYS A 3 -38.29 -69.96 -47.56
N LYS A 4 -37.27 -69.13 -47.81
CA LYS A 4 -37.12 -67.65 -47.64
C LYS A 4 -37.36 -66.98 -46.26
N LEU A 5 -36.37 -66.27 -45.68
CA LEU A 5 -35.84 -64.89 -45.96
C LEU A 5 -36.66 -63.77 -45.30
N GLY A 6 -36.02 -62.94 -44.46
CA GLY A 6 -36.51 -61.58 -44.17
C GLY A 6 -36.19 -60.96 -42.81
N GLN A 7 -35.16 -60.10 -42.80
CA GLN A 7 -35.04 -58.83 -42.05
C GLN A 7 -34.95 -58.80 -40.51
N LEU A 8 -33.78 -58.38 -40.05
CA LEU A 8 -33.46 -57.94 -38.69
C LEU A 8 -34.06 -56.55 -38.44
N VAL A 9 -34.93 -56.43 -37.44
CA VAL A 9 -35.48 -55.17 -36.93
C VAL A 9 -34.65 -54.70 -35.75
N ILE A 10 -34.12 -53.48 -35.86
CA ILE A 10 -33.47 -52.73 -34.78
C ILE A 10 -34.56 -51.98 -34.00
N VAL A 11 -34.60 -52.15 -32.68
CA VAL A 11 -35.30 -51.29 -31.71
C VAL A 11 -34.39 -51.16 -30.49
N LEU A 12 -33.69 -50.05 -30.30
CA LEU A 12 -34.08 -48.78 -29.66
C LEU A 12 -33.82 -48.79 -28.15
N LEU A 13 -32.95 -47.89 -27.69
CA LEU A 13 -33.16 -47.24 -26.39
C LEU A 13 -32.68 -45.79 -26.47
N ILE A 14 -33.64 -44.90 -26.22
CA ILE A 14 -33.59 -43.45 -26.30
C ILE A 14 -32.97 -42.89 -25.03
N ILE A 15 -32.06 -41.91 -25.14
CA ILE A 15 -32.05 -40.75 -24.25
C ILE A 15 -31.86 -39.48 -25.09
N THR A 16 -32.81 -38.58 -24.89
CA THR A 16 -32.98 -37.25 -25.48
C THR A 16 -31.98 -36.23 -24.93
N SER A 17 -31.47 -35.33 -25.78
CA SER A 17 -31.70 -33.88 -25.62
C SER A 17 -30.98 -33.06 -26.69
N THR A 18 -31.79 -32.21 -27.29
CA THR A 18 -31.50 -31.01 -28.06
C THR A 18 -30.18 -30.31 -27.73
N ASN A 19 -29.32 -30.15 -28.73
CA ASN A 19 -28.76 -28.85 -29.12
C ASN A 19 -28.16 -29.00 -30.52
N GLY A 20 -28.78 -28.31 -31.49
CA GLY A 20 -28.27 -28.20 -32.84
C GLY A 20 -26.93 -27.46 -32.81
N CYS A 21 -25.84 -28.21 -32.80
CA CYS A 21 -24.51 -27.69 -33.10
C CYS A 21 -24.29 -27.90 -34.60
N ASN A 22 -24.54 -26.84 -35.38
CA ASN A 22 -24.09 -26.75 -36.76
C ASN A 22 -22.56 -26.86 -36.79
N SER A 23 -22.06 -28.09 -36.88
CA SER A 23 -20.67 -28.35 -37.24
C SER A 23 -20.58 -28.16 -38.75
N ILE A 24 -20.32 -26.93 -39.18
CA ILE A 24 -19.91 -26.66 -40.56
C ILE A 24 -18.53 -27.30 -40.74
N ILE A 25 -18.50 -28.53 -41.26
CA ILE A 25 -17.27 -29.15 -41.73
C ILE A 25 -16.86 -28.37 -42.99
N PHE A 26 -15.91 -27.45 -42.85
CA PHE A 26 -15.28 -26.79 -43.99
C PHE A 26 -14.43 -27.82 -44.76
N ALA A 27 -15.03 -28.46 -45.76
CA ALA A 27 -14.34 -29.37 -46.67
C ALA A 27 -13.61 -28.58 -47.79
N GLN A 28 -12.60 -27.78 -47.44
CA GLN A 28 -11.67 -27.19 -48.42
C GLN A 28 -10.41 -28.04 -48.55
N ASN A 29 -10.04 -28.38 -49.79
CA ASN A 29 -8.93 -29.27 -50.13
C ASN A 29 -7.64 -28.47 -50.33
N ALA A 30 -6.50 -28.96 -49.85
CA ALA A 30 -5.21 -28.25 -49.97
C ALA A 30 -4.79 -28.02 -51.43
N HIS A 31 -5.30 -28.85 -52.36
CA HIS A 31 -5.08 -28.72 -53.80
C HIS A 31 -6.09 -27.80 -54.51
N GLU A 32 -7.03 -27.22 -53.78
CA GLU A 32 -8.00 -26.25 -54.32
C GLU A 32 -7.27 -25.02 -54.87
N ARG A 33 -7.66 -24.62 -56.09
CA ARG A 33 -7.10 -23.46 -56.78
C ARG A 33 -7.63 -22.18 -56.13
N ILE A 34 -6.78 -21.17 -56.02
CA ILE A 34 -7.18 -19.88 -55.46
C ILE A 34 -8.15 -19.20 -56.43
N ASN A 35 -9.39 -18.98 -55.98
CA ASN A 35 -10.35 -18.13 -56.67
C ASN A 35 -10.05 -16.65 -56.38
N LEU A 36 -9.87 -15.85 -57.43
CA LEU A 36 -9.55 -14.42 -57.30
C LEU A 36 -10.75 -13.54 -56.92
N ASP A 37 -11.96 -14.10 -56.92
CA ASP A 37 -13.18 -13.42 -56.48
C ASP A 37 -13.56 -13.79 -55.05
N THR A 38 -13.11 -14.95 -54.56
CA THR A 38 -13.46 -15.50 -53.23
C THR A 38 -12.25 -16.12 -52.51
N GLN A 39 -11.32 -15.27 -52.07
CA GLN A 39 -10.13 -15.72 -51.32
C GLN A 39 -10.46 -16.15 -49.90
N ASN A 40 -9.87 -17.28 -49.47
CA ASN A 40 -9.87 -17.73 -48.09
C ASN A 40 -8.51 -17.49 -47.43
N PHE A 41 -8.37 -16.29 -46.85
CA PHE A 41 -7.19 -15.89 -46.07
C PHE A 41 -6.86 -16.88 -44.95
N LYS A 42 -7.91 -17.35 -44.26
CA LYS A 42 -7.78 -18.24 -43.10
C LYS A 42 -7.23 -19.60 -43.45
N TYR A 43 -7.60 -20.11 -44.62
CA TYR A 43 -7.09 -21.37 -45.11
C TYR A 43 -5.62 -21.26 -45.53
N LEU A 44 -5.25 -20.17 -46.22
CA LEU A 44 -3.85 -19.90 -46.56
C LEU A 44 -2.96 -19.77 -45.31
N GLU A 45 -3.39 -18.97 -44.33
CA GLU A 45 -2.71 -18.77 -43.04
C GLU A 45 -2.48 -20.11 -42.32
N HIS A 46 -3.49 -20.98 -42.31
CA HIS A 46 -3.41 -22.32 -41.72
C HIS A 46 -2.37 -23.21 -42.41
N LEU A 47 -2.35 -23.25 -43.76
CA LEU A 47 -1.38 -24.04 -44.51
C LEU A 47 0.06 -23.53 -44.33
N ILE A 48 0.25 -22.21 -44.24
CA ILE A 48 1.56 -21.61 -43.93
C ILE A 48 2.01 -22.07 -42.55
N LYS A 49 1.13 -22.00 -41.55
CA LYS A 49 1.41 -22.46 -40.19
C LYS A 49 1.79 -23.95 -40.15
N GLN A 50 1.08 -24.82 -40.85
CA GLN A 50 1.40 -26.25 -40.94
C GLN A 50 2.81 -26.49 -41.51
N LYS A 51 3.20 -25.74 -42.54
CA LYS A 51 4.54 -25.85 -43.15
C LYS A 51 5.64 -25.33 -42.23
N VAL A 52 5.40 -24.22 -41.52
CA VAL A 52 6.29 -23.71 -40.47
C VAL A 52 6.51 -24.76 -39.38
N ASP A 53 5.44 -25.38 -38.87
CA ASP A 53 5.55 -26.45 -37.87
C ASP A 53 6.24 -27.70 -38.42
N SER A 54 6.03 -28.05 -39.69
CA SER A 54 6.73 -29.16 -40.34
C SER A 54 8.25 -28.94 -40.36
N ILE A 55 8.71 -27.71 -40.64
CA ILE A 55 10.12 -27.35 -40.58
C ILE A 55 10.65 -27.44 -39.15
N ARG A 56 9.89 -26.95 -38.16
CA ARG A 56 10.26 -27.04 -36.75
C ARG A 56 10.38 -28.49 -36.28
N SER A 57 9.43 -29.34 -36.66
CA SER A 57 9.45 -30.78 -36.38
C SER A 57 10.67 -31.47 -36.99
N LYS A 58 11.02 -31.17 -38.25
CA LYS A 58 12.26 -31.65 -38.89
C LYS A 58 13.53 -31.21 -38.14
N ASN A 59 13.48 -30.06 -37.46
CA ASN A 59 14.56 -29.53 -36.63
C ASN A 59 14.46 -29.95 -35.14
N LYS A 60 13.59 -30.92 -34.80
CA LYS A 60 13.36 -31.41 -33.42
C LYS A 60 12.89 -30.30 -32.47
N LEU A 61 12.11 -29.35 -32.97
CA LEU A 61 11.52 -28.26 -32.19
C LEU A 61 10.00 -28.48 -32.04
N PRO A 62 9.39 -28.06 -30.91
CA PRO A 62 7.95 -28.10 -30.73
C PRO A 62 7.21 -27.23 -31.76
N SER A 63 6.01 -27.64 -32.16
CA SER A 63 5.07 -26.82 -32.92
C SER A 63 4.72 -25.54 -32.16
N LEU A 64 4.45 -24.46 -32.89
CA LEU A 64 4.08 -23.18 -32.28
C LEU A 64 2.59 -23.16 -31.97
N VAL A 65 2.19 -22.51 -30.89
CA VAL A 65 0.76 -22.31 -30.57
C VAL A 65 0.26 -21.07 -31.30
N ASN A 66 -0.89 -21.15 -31.97
CA ASN A 66 -1.53 -19.96 -32.54
C ASN A 66 -2.00 -19.02 -31.44
N GLU A 67 -1.71 -17.74 -31.58
CA GLU A 67 -2.01 -16.73 -30.56
C GLU A 67 -2.69 -15.50 -31.18
N THR A 68 -3.79 -15.07 -30.54
CA THR A 68 -4.70 -14.06 -31.08
C THR A 68 -4.06 -12.66 -31.13
N THR A 69 -3.31 -12.27 -30.12
CA THR A 69 -2.63 -10.97 -30.04
C THR A 69 -1.64 -10.77 -31.19
N LEU A 70 -0.78 -11.76 -31.43
CA LEU A 70 0.18 -11.79 -32.53
C LEU A 70 -0.55 -11.84 -33.87
N TYR A 71 -1.65 -12.58 -33.97
CA TYR A 71 -2.47 -12.60 -35.19
C TYR A 71 -3.00 -11.20 -35.52
N LEU A 72 -3.53 -10.48 -34.52
CA LEU A 72 -4.04 -9.12 -34.71
C LEU A 72 -2.93 -8.15 -35.09
N ALA A 73 -1.74 -8.27 -34.48
CA ALA A 73 -0.56 -7.48 -34.82
C ALA A 73 -0.07 -7.76 -36.26
N SER A 74 -0.02 -9.03 -36.67
CA SER A 74 0.32 -9.42 -38.04
C SER A 74 -0.72 -8.91 -39.03
N ARG A 75 -2.01 -8.96 -38.68
CA ARG A 75 -3.12 -8.48 -39.52
C ARG A 75 -3.08 -6.97 -39.71
N ASP A 76 -2.81 -6.20 -38.66
CA ASP A 76 -2.61 -4.75 -38.76
C ASP A 76 -1.47 -4.43 -39.72
N HIS A 77 -0.35 -5.14 -39.56
CA HIS A 77 0.82 -4.87 -40.37
C HIS A 77 0.63 -5.27 -41.84
N VAL A 78 0.08 -6.45 -42.13
CA VAL A 78 -0.12 -6.89 -43.52
C VAL A 78 -1.07 -5.96 -44.27
N ARG A 79 -2.08 -5.42 -43.60
CA ARG A 79 -2.98 -4.41 -44.17
C ARG A 79 -2.26 -3.10 -44.47
N TYR A 80 -1.42 -2.63 -43.55
CA TYR A 80 -0.60 -1.45 -43.76
C TYR A 80 0.34 -1.62 -44.96
N LEU A 81 1.03 -2.76 -45.04
CA LEU A 81 1.95 -3.07 -46.14
C LEU A 81 1.25 -3.10 -47.49
N THR A 82 0.05 -3.69 -47.55
CA THR A 82 -0.75 -3.68 -48.77
C THR A 82 -1.24 -2.28 -49.14
N GLN A 83 -1.67 -1.48 -48.17
CA GLN A 83 -2.15 -0.10 -48.42
C GLN A 83 -1.05 0.86 -48.87
N LYS A 84 0.18 0.64 -48.43
CA LYS A 84 1.33 1.50 -48.75
C LYS A 84 2.19 0.96 -49.89
N ASP A 85 1.84 -0.20 -50.41
CA ASP A 85 2.65 -0.93 -51.39
C ASP A 85 4.13 -1.02 -50.99
N ASP A 86 4.39 -1.38 -49.71
CA ASP A 86 5.74 -1.46 -49.12
C ASP A 86 6.00 -2.87 -48.54
N LEU A 87 7.26 -3.31 -48.53
CA LEU A 87 7.73 -4.53 -47.85
C LEU A 87 8.78 -4.13 -46.82
N SER A 88 8.30 -3.77 -45.64
CA SER A 88 9.12 -3.20 -44.57
C SER A 88 8.68 -3.77 -43.23
N HIS A 89 9.63 -4.02 -42.32
CA HIS A 89 9.30 -4.36 -40.93
C HIS A 89 8.70 -3.17 -40.14
N TYR A 90 8.73 -1.98 -40.75
CA TYR A 90 8.34 -0.73 -40.13
C TYR A 90 7.02 -0.15 -40.64
N GLN A 91 6.15 0.25 -39.71
CA GLN A 91 5.02 1.12 -39.97
C GLN A 91 5.40 2.58 -39.70
N LYS A 92 6.01 3.21 -40.71
CA LYS A 92 6.75 4.49 -40.56
C LYS A 92 5.90 5.65 -40.02
N GLU A 93 4.61 5.66 -40.31
CA GLU A 93 3.67 6.73 -39.95
C GLU A 93 3.19 6.67 -38.49
N SER A 94 3.41 5.57 -37.78
CA SER A 94 2.90 5.40 -36.41
C SER A 94 4.04 5.14 -35.42
N LYS A 95 4.32 6.12 -34.55
CA LYS A 95 5.33 5.95 -33.48
C LYS A 95 5.01 4.80 -32.51
N ARG A 96 3.73 4.49 -32.29
CA ARG A 96 3.28 3.44 -31.36
C ARG A 96 3.15 2.05 -32.00
N LYS A 97 3.36 1.95 -33.31
CA LYS A 97 3.25 0.72 -34.09
C LYS A 97 4.45 0.56 -35.05
N ARG A 98 5.52 1.32 -34.82
CA ARG A 98 6.59 1.48 -35.80
C ARG A 98 7.28 0.15 -36.03
N THR A 99 7.67 -0.56 -34.98
CA THR A 99 8.32 -1.88 -35.04
C THR A 99 7.34 -3.02 -34.78
N TYR A 100 7.68 -4.25 -35.17
CA TYR A 100 6.86 -5.45 -34.86
C TYR A 100 6.65 -5.63 -33.35
N HIS A 101 7.62 -5.23 -32.54
CA HIS A 101 7.52 -5.31 -31.09
C HIS A 101 6.53 -4.27 -30.54
N GLU A 102 6.63 -3.01 -30.95
CA GLU A 102 5.66 -1.97 -30.54
C GLU A 102 4.24 -2.28 -31.04
N ARG A 103 4.10 -2.87 -32.24
CA ARG A 103 2.81 -3.36 -32.74
C ARG A 103 2.24 -4.44 -31.83
N ALA A 104 3.03 -5.45 -31.48
CA ALA A 104 2.57 -6.51 -30.62
C ALA A 104 2.14 -5.96 -29.24
N ILE A 105 2.95 -5.08 -28.63
CA ILE A 105 2.60 -4.38 -27.37
C ILE A 105 1.25 -3.65 -27.52
N ARG A 106 1.01 -2.97 -28.64
CA ARG A 106 -0.25 -2.26 -28.89
C ARG A 106 -1.48 -3.18 -28.86
N TYR A 107 -1.32 -4.46 -29.19
CA TYR A 107 -2.39 -5.45 -29.15
C TYR A 107 -2.46 -6.24 -27.83
N GLY A 108 -1.54 -6.01 -26.88
CA GLY A 108 -1.55 -6.63 -25.55
C GLY A 108 -0.37 -7.56 -25.23
N ALA A 109 0.64 -7.62 -26.10
CA ALA A 109 1.79 -8.52 -25.95
C ALA A 109 2.98 -7.85 -25.23
N GLU A 110 2.77 -7.36 -24.01
CA GLU A 110 3.78 -6.62 -23.23
C GLU A 110 5.01 -7.47 -22.84
N ASP A 111 4.82 -8.75 -22.57
CA ASP A 111 5.89 -9.68 -22.13
C ASP A 111 6.44 -10.60 -23.25
N TYR A 112 6.14 -10.28 -24.51
CA TYR A 112 6.45 -11.18 -25.63
C TYR A 112 7.75 -10.73 -26.32
N TYR A 113 8.67 -11.66 -26.54
CA TYR A 113 9.88 -11.39 -27.32
C TYR A 113 9.61 -11.74 -28.78
N VAL A 114 9.14 -10.74 -29.52
CA VAL A 114 8.61 -10.91 -30.88
C VAL A 114 9.71 -10.86 -31.93
N SER A 115 9.53 -11.62 -33.01
CA SER A 115 10.23 -11.50 -34.28
C SER A 115 9.22 -11.62 -35.42
N GLU A 116 9.57 -11.17 -36.62
CA GLU A 116 8.64 -11.08 -37.74
C GLU A 116 9.25 -11.62 -39.03
N ASN A 117 8.46 -12.39 -39.77
CA ASN A 117 8.69 -12.69 -41.19
C ASN A 117 7.60 -12.03 -42.03
N ILE A 118 8.01 -11.50 -43.18
CA ILE A 118 7.11 -10.93 -44.19
C ILE A 118 7.30 -11.73 -45.47
N GLY A 119 6.22 -12.03 -46.18
CA GLY A 119 6.26 -12.79 -47.43
C GLY A 119 5.29 -12.21 -48.46
N ILE A 120 5.59 -12.50 -49.72
CA ILE A 120 4.74 -12.09 -50.85
C ILE A 120 4.64 -13.24 -51.84
N VAL A 121 3.46 -13.44 -52.41
CA VAL A 121 3.28 -14.41 -53.50
C VAL A 121 2.32 -13.85 -54.53
N ARG A 122 2.79 -13.75 -55.78
CA ARG A 122 1.99 -13.32 -56.92
C ARG A 122 1.23 -14.50 -57.52
N ILE A 123 -0.01 -14.27 -57.90
CA ILE A 123 -0.90 -15.24 -58.51
C ILE A 123 -1.06 -14.90 -59.99
N SER A 124 -0.71 -15.86 -60.85
CA SER A 124 -0.89 -15.69 -62.29
C SER A 124 -2.37 -15.86 -62.67
N ARG A 125 -2.85 -15.01 -63.60
CA ARG A 125 -4.16 -15.15 -64.26
C ARG A 125 -4.17 -16.22 -65.38
N LYS A 126 -3.02 -16.80 -65.77
CA LYS A 126 -2.93 -17.80 -66.87
C LYS A 126 -3.46 -19.18 -66.42
N LYS A 127 -3.71 -20.07 -67.39
CA LYS A 127 -4.47 -21.36 -67.32
C LYS A 127 -4.21 -22.31 -66.12
N GLU A 128 -3.16 -22.11 -65.34
CA GLU A 128 -2.88 -22.86 -64.10
C GLU A 128 -2.87 -21.91 -62.90
N ALA A 129 -4.06 -21.63 -62.36
CA ALA A 129 -4.19 -20.87 -61.12
C ALA A 129 -3.49 -21.60 -59.96
N LEU A 130 -2.68 -20.84 -59.21
CA LEU A 130 -1.92 -21.33 -58.06
C LEU A 130 -2.88 -21.90 -57.01
N SER A 131 -2.58 -23.09 -56.46
CA SER A 131 -3.34 -23.62 -55.31
C SER A 131 -2.90 -22.98 -54.00
N TYR A 132 -3.76 -23.04 -52.98
CA TYR A 132 -3.42 -22.56 -51.64
C TYR A 132 -2.15 -23.22 -51.08
N ASN A 133 -1.98 -24.53 -51.30
CA ASN A 133 -0.79 -25.25 -50.87
C ASN A 133 0.47 -24.80 -51.64
N GLN A 134 0.37 -24.51 -52.94
CA GLN A 134 1.49 -23.97 -53.71
C GLN A 134 1.87 -22.55 -53.25
N ALA A 135 0.87 -21.70 -52.98
CA ALA A 135 1.10 -20.35 -52.44
C ALA A 135 1.78 -20.39 -51.07
N ALA A 136 1.26 -21.19 -50.14
CA ALA A 136 1.87 -21.40 -48.83
C ALA A 136 3.29 -21.97 -48.93
N SER A 137 3.54 -22.88 -49.89
CA SER A 137 4.87 -23.44 -50.10
C SER A 137 5.88 -22.38 -50.55
N ARG A 138 5.50 -21.53 -51.50
CA ARG A 138 6.38 -20.44 -51.98
C ARG A 138 6.77 -19.49 -50.85
N ILE A 139 5.79 -19.00 -50.08
CA ILE A 139 6.04 -18.10 -48.94
C ILE A 139 7.02 -18.72 -47.94
N VAL A 140 6.80 -19.98 -47.57
CA VAL A 140 7.64 -20.65 -46.57
C VAL A 140 9.02 -20.99 -47.14
N THR A 141 9.13 -21.34 -48.42
CA THR A 141 10.42 -21.51 -49.10
C THR A 141 11.22 -20.22 -49.06
N ASP A 142 10.62 -19.08 -49.42
CA ASP A 142 11.30 -17.79 -49.39
C ASP A 142 11.81 -17.45 -47.97
N TRP A 143 11.03 -17.75 -46.92
CA TRP A 143 11.47 -17.58 -45.55
C TRP A 143 12.65 -18.50 -45.18
N VAL A 144 12.62 -19.77 -45.61
CA VAL A 144 13.68 -20.76 -45.33
C VAL A 144 14.98 -20.42 -46.07
N GLU A 145 14.89 -19.91 -47.29
CA GLU A 145 16.06 -19.49 -48.08
C GLU A 145 16.73 -18.24 -47.49
N SER A 146 15.96 -17.40 -46.77
CA SER A 146 16.49 -16.25 -46.06
C SER A 146 17.09 -16.62 -44.69
N LYS A 147 18.32 -16.15 -44.40
CA LYS A 147 18.98 -16.40 -43.10
C LYS A 147 18.14 -15.93 -41.91
N SER A 148 17.54 -14.74 -42.00
CA SER A 148 16.69 -14.16 -40.95
C SER A 148 15.36 -14.87 -40.81
N GLY A 149 14.68 -15.17 -41.93
CA GLY A 149 13.40 -15.85 -41.92
C GLY A 149 13.49 -17.25 -41.35
N LEU A 150 14.52 -18.02 -41.74
CA LEU A 150 14.79 -19.32 -41.17
C LEU A 150 15.07 -19.21 -39.67
N ALA A 151 15.93 -18.28 -39.25
CA ALA A 151 16.28 -18.08 -37.84
C ALA A 151 15.05 -17.84 -36.96
N ASN A 152 14.05 -17.10 -37.43
CA ASN A 152 12.79 -16.90 -36.71
C ASN A 152 11.97 -18.18 -36.61
N ILE A 153 11.91 -19.00 -37.67
CA ILE A 153 11.18 -20.28 -37.69
C ILE A 153 11.82 -21.28 -36.72
N ILE A 154 13.16 -21.41 -36.73
CA ILE A 154 13.89 -22.41 -35.92
C ILE A 154 14.37 -21.90 -34.56
N ALA A 155 13.95 -20.71 -34.13
CA ALA A 155 14.30 -20.22 -32.82
C ALA A 155 13.70 -21.12 -31.73
N LYS A 156 14.57 -21.71 -30.90
CA LYS A 156 14.21 -22.56 -29.75
C LYS A 156 13.35 -21.84 -28.72
N SER A 157 13.50 -20.52 -28.64
CA SER A 157 12.78 -19.66 -27.71
C SER A 157 11.32 -19.42 -28.12
N HIS A 158 10.98 -19.51 -29.41
CA HIS A 158 9.62 -19.24 -29.86
C HIS A 158 8.68 -20.38 -29.49
N ALA A 159 7.55 -20.01 -28.89
CA ALA A 159 6.50 -20.91 -28.43
C ALA A 159 5.14 -20.60 -29.08
N ILE A 160 4.94 -19.35 -29.52
CA ILE A 160 3.67 -18.88 -30.08
C ILE A 160 3.88 -18.16 -31.41
N VAL A 161 2.83 -18.07 -32.22
CA VAL A 161 2.83 -17.40 -33.51
C VAL A 161 1.46 -16.82 -33.89
N GLY A 162 1.47 -15.73 -34.65
CA GLY A 162 0.29 -15.21 -35.33
C GLY A 162 0.60 -14.91 -36.80
N ILE A 163 -0.11 -15.57 -37.71
CA ILE A 163 0.08 -15.44 -39.16
C ILE A 163 -1.17 -14.82 -39.78
N ALA A 164 -0.99 -13.73 -40.51
CA ALA A 164 -2.08 -13.05 -41.21
C ALA A 164 -1.70 -12.77 -42.66
N SER A 165 -2.69 -12.85 -43.54
CA SER A 165 -2.54 -12.60 -44.98
C SER A 165 -3.51 -11.53 -45.46
N TRP A 166 -3.14 -10.83 -46.55
CA TRP A 166 -4.01 -9.89 -47.24
C TRP A 166 -3.79 -9.95 -48.74
N TYR A 167 -4.86 -9.84 -49.52
CA TYR A 167 -4.82 -9.90 -50.98
C TYR A 167 -4.89 -8.50 -51.56
N ASN A 168 -3.92 -8.16 -52.41
CA ASN A 168 -3.94 -6.98 -53.23
C ASN A 168 -4.55 -7.35 -54.60
N LYS A 169 -5.70 -6.75 -54.91
CA LYS A 169 -6.44 -7.02 -56.15
C LYS A 169 -5.75 -6.46 -57.38
N ASP A 170 -5.05 -5.34 -57.22
CA ASP A 170 -4.42 -4.63 -58.35
C ASP A 170 -3.19 -5.42 -58.82
N ASP A 171 -2.34 -5.81 -57.88
CA ASP A 171 -1.09 -6.54 -58.15
C ASP A 171 -1.22 -8.07 -58.18
N HIS A 172 -2.43 -8.58 -57.91
CA HIS A 172 -2.73 -10.02 -57.89
C HIS A 172 -1.82 -10.81 -56.95
N GLU A 173 -1.59 -10.29 -55.75
CA GLU A 173 -0.64 -10.87 -54.81
C GLU A 173 -1.20 -11.01 -53.40
N PHE A 174 -0.78 -12.06 -52.71
CA PHE A 174 -0.93 -12.16 -51.28
C PHE A 174 0.31 -11.61 -50.61
N ARG A 175 0.12 -10.70 -49.66
CA ARG A 175 1.11 -10.36 -48.65
C ARG A 175 0.81 -11.16 -47.40
N VAL A 176 1.86 -11.57 -46.70
CA VAL A 176 1.76 -12.35 -45.46
C VAL A 176 2.72 -11.78 -44.43
N VAL A 177 2.24 -11.68 -43.20
CA VAL A 177 3.06 -11.35 -42.03
C VAL A 177 2.89 -12.47 -41.00
N ALA A 178 4.01 -12.98 -40.49
CA ALA A 178 4.06 -13.93 -39.39
C ALA A 178 4.89 -13.34 -38.24
N ASN A 179 4.24 -13.11 -37.10
CA ASN A 179 4.91 -12.73 -35.87
C ASN A 179 5.10 -13.98 -35.00
N PHE A 180 6.33 -14.24 -34.59
CA PHE A 180 6.70 -15.32 -33.68
C PHE A 180 7.09 -14.74 -32.34
N ALA A 181 6.82 -15.41 -31.22
CA ALA A 181 7.30 -14.92 -29.93
C ALA A 181 7.74 -16.00 -28.96
N ALA A 182 8.72 -15.62 -28.14
CA ALA A 182 9.02 -16.30 -26.89
C ALA A 182 8.16 -15.70 -25.77
N VAL A 183 7.62 -16.56 -24.90
CA VAL A 183 6.74 -16.18 -23.78
C VAL A 183 7.31 -16.65 -22.44
N THR A 184 7.06 -15.88 -21.39
CA THR A 184 7.53 -16.12 -20.02
C THR A 184 6.52 -16.97 -19.24
N LYS A 185 6.89 -17.44 -18.04
CA LYS A 185 6.01 -18.26 -17.19
C LYS A 185 4.71 -17.56 -16.76
N ASP A 186 4.65 -16.24 -16.84
CA ASP A 186 3.48 -15.43 -16.47
C ASP A 186 2.49 -15.26 -17.64
N TYR A 187 2.83 -15.78 -18.83
CA TYR A 187 1.98 -15.75 -20.02
C TYR A 187 0.68 -16.52 -19.81
N LYS A 188 -0.44 -15.86 -20.11
CA LYS A 188 -1.76 -16.48 -20.21
C LYS A 188 -2.12 -16.62 -21.69
N PRO A 189 -2.33 -17.85 -22.19
CA PRO A 189 -2.73 -18.06 -23.57
C PRO A 189 -4.01 -17.30 -23.94
N GLN A 190 -3.95 -16.52 -25.03
CA GLN A 190 -5.12 -15.90 -25.62
C GLN A 190 -5.37 -16.53 -26.99
N LYS A 191 -6.44 -17.34 -27.07
CA LYS A 191 -6.83 -18.02 -28.30
C LYS A 191 -8.33 -17.89 -28.50
N ASP A 192 -8.70 -17.07 -29.46
CA ASP A 192 -10.04 -16.98 -30.01
C ASP A 192 -10.10 -17.83 -31.28
N THR A 193 -10.91 -18.90 -31.23
CA THR A 193 -11.03 -19.92 -32.28
C THR A 193 -11.61 -19.35 -33.58
N THR A 194 -12.31 -18.21 -33.54
CA THR A 194 -12.85 -17.55 -34.73
C THR A 194 -11.74 -17.12 -35.70
N TYR A 195 -10.53 -16.85 -35.20
CA TYR A 195 -9.38 -16.49 -36.04
C TYR A 195 -8.64 -17.71 -36.61
N PHE A 196 -8.88 -18.90 -36.07
CA PHE A 196 -8.16 -20.13 -36.44
C PHE A 196 -9.15 -21.28 -36.75
N PRO A 197 -10.10 -21.09 -37.69
CA PRO A 197 -11.22 -22.02 -37.90
C PRO A 197 -10.80 -23.41 -38.44
N PHE A 198 -9.58 -23.53 -38.97
CA PHE A 198 -9.01 -24.77 -39.52
C PHE A 198 -8.09 -25.51 -38.55
N GLU A 199 -7.84 -24.94 -37.37
CA GLU A 199 -7.00 -25.59 -36.37
C GLU A 199 -7.83 -26.64 -35.61
N LEU A 200 -7.37 -27.89 -35.59
CA LEU A 200 -7.96 -28.92 -34.74
C LEU A 200 -7.78 -28.53 -33.27
N VAL A 201 -8.80 -28.78 -32.45
CA VAL A 201 -8.75 -28.53 -30.99
C VAL A 201 -7.77 -29.53 -30.37
N ASN A 202 -6.49 -29.18 -30.40
CA ASN A 202 -5.42 -29.89 -29.71
C ASN A 202 -4.82 -28.97 -28.65
N ASP A 203 -4.73 -29.49 -27.43
CA ASP A 203 -4.20 -28.81 -26.25
C ASP A 203 -2.67 -28.79 -26.30
N ILE A 204 -2.10 -27.99 -27.21
CA ILE A 204 -0.65 -27.79 -27.28
C ILE A 204 -0.27 -26.79 -26.17
N SER A 205 0.37 -27.30 -25.11
CA SER A 205 0.90 -26.44 -24.05
C SER A 205 2.11 -25.64 -24.56
N PRO A 206 2.13 -24.30 -24.43
CA PRO A 206 3.26 -23.49 -24.85
C PRO A 206 4.49 -23.78 -23.99
N TYR A 207 5.65 -23.99 -24.63
CA TYR A 207 6.92 -24.09 -23.92
C TYR A 207 7.35 -22.71 -23.41
N TYR A 208 7.55 -22.59 -22.10
CA TYR A 208 7.99 -21.32 -21.50
C TYR A 208 9.48 -21.11 -21.67
N PHE A 209 9.85 -19.97 -22.26
CA PHE A 209 11.23 -19.59 -22.40
C PHE A 209 11.75 -18.98 -21.09
N GLU A 210 12.87 -19.48 -20.58
CA GLU A 210 13.62 -18.75 -19.56
C GLU A 210 14.26 -17.53 -20.24
N LYS A 211 13.88 -16.31 -19.81
CA LYS A 211 14.42 -15.05 -20.36
C LYS A 211 15.95 -15.20 -20.51
N PRO A 212 16.56 -14.83 -21.67
CA PRO A 212 18.01 -14.80 -21.78
C PRO A 212 18.48 -13.83 -20.71
N GLN A 213 19.56 -14.14 -20.00
CA GLN A 213 20.14 -13.21 -19.03
C GLN A 213 20.70 -12.00 -19.80
N ARG A 214 19.84 -11.03 -20.14
CA ARG A 214 20.28 -9.72 -20.58
C ARG A 214 21.08 -9.13 -19.42
N LYS A 215 22.30 -8.73 -19.71
CA LYS A 215 23.06 -7.89 -18.79
C LYS A 215 22.33 -6.56 -18.70
N TYR A 216 22.23 -6.02 -17.50
CA TYR A 216 21.86 -4.63 -17.31
C TYR A 216 22.99 -3.71 -17.77
N ASP A 217 22.74 -2.41 -17.70
CA ASP A 217 23.77 -1.39 -17.85
C ASP A 217 25.01 -1.74 -16.99
N TRP A 218 26.18 -1.29 -17.45
CA TRP A 218 27.47 -1.62 -16.83
C TRP A 218 27.84 -3.11 -16.87
N GLY A 219 27.14 -3.89 -17.72
CA GLY A 219 27.40 -5.31 -17.91
C GLY A 219 27.00 -6.20 -16.72
N ILE A 220 26.17 -5.67 -15.82
CA ILE A 220 25.74 -6.34 -14.59
C ILE A 220 24.81 -7.51 -14.92
N SER A 221 25.07 -8.69 -14.35
CA SER A 221 24.20 -9.86 -14.58
C SER A 221 23.07 -9.95 -13.55
N PRO A 222 21.82 -10.26 -13.97
CA PRO A 222 20.63 -10.21 -13.11
C PRO A 222 20.51 -11.35 -12.10
N LYS A 223 21.44 -12.29 -12.03
CA LYS A 223 21.32 -13.47 -11.14
C LYS A 223 22.65 -13.81 -10.46
N PRO A 224 22.64 -14.11 -9.16
CA PRO A 224 23.85 -14.58 -8.47
C PRO A 224 24.32 -15.95 -9.01
N LYS A 225 25.56 -16.31 -8.69
CA LYS A 225 26.05 -17.69 -8.90
C LYS A 225 25.41 -18.61 -7.86
N LYS A 226 25.26 -19.90 -8.18
CA LYS A 226 24.71 -20.93 -7.27
C LYS A 226 25.42 -20.94 -5.90
N SER A 227 26.75 -20.82 -5.89
CA SER A 227 27.55 -20.78 -4.65
C SER A 227 27.23 -19.59 -3.73
N ILE A 228 26.79 -18.45 -4.30
CA ILE A 228 26.36 -17.28 -3.53
C ILE A 228 24.99 -17.56 -2.88
N LEU A 229 24.09 -18.24 -3.59
CA LEU A 229 22.78 -18.63 -3.05
C LEU A 229 22.94 -19.65 -1.90
N GLU A 230 23.83 -20.63 -2.06
CA GLU A 230 24.12 -21.66 -1.04
C GLU A 230 24.73 -21.05 0.24
N SER A 231 25.49 -19.95 0.12
CA SER A 231 26.12 -19.25 1.24
C SER A 231 25.41 -17.96 1.66
N TYR A 232 24.19 -17.72 1.17
CA TYR A 232 23.49 -16.44 1.31
C TYR A 232 23.29 -16.01 2.76
N ASN A 233 22.98 -16.94 3.67
CA ASN A 233 22.78 -16.64 5.10
C ASN A 233 24.03 -16.01 5.76
N MET A 234 25.23 -16.35 5.30
CA MET A 234 26.46 -15.72 5.79
C MET A 234 26.68 -14.35 5.16
N LEU A 235 26.34 -14.21 3.88
CA LEU A 235 26.43 -12.96 3.13
C LEU A 235 25.44 -11.91 3.66
N SER A 236 24.18 -12.28 3.91
CA SER A 236 23.12 -11.38 4.38
C SER A 236 23.44 -10.76 5.73
N ARG A 237 24.06 -11.49 6.66
CA ARG A 237 24.54 -10.94 7.95
C ARG A 237 25.58 -9.83 7.79
N LYS A 238 26.35 -9.84 6.70
CA LYS A 238 27.32 -8.80 6.37
C LYS A 238 26.61 -7.61 5.68
N ILE A 239 25.71 -7.91 4.73
CA ILE A 239 24.92 -6.92 3.99
C ILE A 239 24.03 -6.08 4.92
N ASN A 240 23.40 -6.68 5.94
CA ASN A 240 22.53 -6.00 6.90
C ASN A 240 23.22 -4.93 7.76
N THR A 241 24.53 -4.71 7.58
CA THR A 241 25.27 -3.63 8.26
C THR A 241 25.45 -2.38 7.41
N LEU A 242 25.01 -2.43 6.15
CA LEU A 242 25.09 -1.33 5.20
C LEU A 242 23.87 -0.43 5.31
N ASP A 243 24.09 0.86 5.12
CA ASP A 243 23.03 1.87 4.99
C ASP A 243 23.44 2.89 3.91
N ILE A 244 22.52 3.73 3.45
CA ILE A 244 22.83 4.83 2.51
C ILE A 244 22.38 6.18 3.08
N THR A 245 23.05 7.25 2.65
CA THR A 245 22.65 8.62 2.96
C THR A 245 22.91 9.53 1.76
N VAL A 246 22.03 10.51 1.57
CA VAL A 246 22.13 11.48 0.48
C VAL A 246 22.52 12.85 1.04
N LYS A 247 23.56 13.48 0.48
CA LYS A 247 24.00 14.84 0.82
C LYS A 247 24.33 15.61 -0.44
N ASN A 248 23.68 16.75 -0.68
CA ASN A 248 23.97 17.64 -1.83
C ASN A 248 24.08 16.87 -3.16
N ASP A 249 23.03 16.13 -3.52
CA ASP A 249 22.94 15.24 -4.69
C ASP A 249 23.90 14.03 -4.71
N SER A 250 24.75 13.88 -3.71
CA SER A 250 25.73 12.80 -3.61
C SER A 250 25.23 11.69 -2.69
N ILE A 251 25.32 10.45 -3.15
CA ILE A 251 24.88 9.26 -2.43
C ILE A 251 26.10 8.61 -1.80
N PHE A 252 26.03 8.35 -0.51
CA PHE A 252 27.06 7.69 0.27
C PHE A 252 26.54 6.38 0.84
N VAL A 253 27.36 5.34 0.84
CA VAL A 253 27.14 4.14 1.66
C VAL A 253 27.80 4.32 3.03
N ILE A 254 27.12 3.87 4.07
CA ILE A 254 27.57 3.90 5.46
C ILE A 254 28.03 2.49 5.83
N PHE A 255 29.29 2.36 6.22
CA PHE A 255 29.85 1.14 6.78
C PHE A 255 29.90 1.23 8.31
N ASN A 256 28.92 0.63 8.98
CA ASN A 256 28.82 0.64 10.45
C ASN A 256 29.91 -0.19 11.15
N ASN A 257 30.58 -1.08 10.42
CA ASN A 257 31.67 -1.89 10.95
C ASN A 257 32.74 -2.14 9.89
N VAL A 258 33.74 -1.25 9.83
CA VAL A 258 34.88 -1.29 8.89
C VAL A 258 35.59 -2.65 8.87
N ARG A 259 35.61 -3.41 9.99
CA ARG A 259 36.25 -4.75 10.04
C ARG A 259 35.55 -5.80 9.18
N ARG A 260 34.25 -5.60 8.87
CA ARG A 260 33.45 -6.55 8.09
C ARG A 260 33.46 -6.26 6.59
N VAL A 261 33.88 -5.06 6.18
CA VAL A 261 33.81 -4.57 4.80
C VAL A 261 34.70 -5.36 3.84
N GLU A 262 35.94 -5.69 4.24
CA GLU A 262 36.85 -6.50 3.42
C GLU A 262 36.26 -7.87 3.07
N SER A 263 35.54 -8.48 4.01
CA SER A 263 34.89 -9.78 3.82
C SER A 263 33.63 -9.73 2.94
N LEU A 264 33.16 -8.52 2.60
CA LEU A 264 32.04 -8.32 1.68
C LEU A 264 32.55 -8.19 0.24
N PHE A 265 33.71 -7.56 0.04
CA PHE A 265 34.34 -7.30 -1.26
C PHE A 265 35.66 -8.07 -1.43
N GLU A 266 35.55 -9.37 -1.72
CA GLU A 266 36.71 -10.28 -1.79
C GLU A 266 37.37 -10.24 -3.18
N LYS A 267 36.58 -10.10 -4.24
CA LYS A 267 37.04 -10.12 -5.64
C LYS A 267 37.03 -8.72 -6.24
N ARG A 268 37.88 -8.48 -7.23
CA ARG A 268 38.00 -7.19 -7.94
C ARG A 268 36.66 -6.65 -8.46
N ASN A 269 35.79 -7.54 -8.96
CA ASN A 269 34.49 -7.18 -9.53
C ASN A 269 33.33 -7.31 -8.52
N ASP A 270 33.64 -7.44 -7.22
CA ASP A 270 32.64 -7.22 -6.18
C ASP A 270 32.47 -5.72 -5.97
N GLY A 271 31.26 -5.27 -5.70
CA GLY A 271 30.98 -3.83 -5.65
C GLY A 271 29.57 -3.49 -5.24
N LEU A 272 29.24 -2.22 -5.38
CA LEU A 272 27.96 -1.61 -5.06
C LEU A 272 27.47 -0.80 -6.26
N ALA A 273 26.16 -0.78 -6.49
CA ALA A 273 25.54 0.15 -7.43
C ALA A 273 24.26 0.72 -6.82
N ILE A 274 23.80 1.85 -7.35
CA ILE A 274 22.53 2.45 -6.98
C ILE A 274 21.50 2.22 -8.08
N GLU A 275 20.31 1.81 -7.69
CA GLU A 275 19.12 1.84 -8.52
C GLU A 275 18.25 3.04 -8.09
N ILE A 276 17.88 3.90 -9.04
CA ILE A 276 16.90 4.97 -8.81
C ILE A 276 15.55 4.56 -9.40
N ILE A 277 14.51 4.56 -8.57
CA ILE A 277 13.13 4.30 -8.98
C ILE A 277 12.32 5.61 -8.87
N PRO A 278 11.78 6.16 -9.96
CA PRO A 278 10.89 7.33 -9.87
C PRO A 278 9.59 6.97 -9.15
N ASP A 279 9.12 7.81 -8.22
CA ASP A 279 7.91 7.48 -7.42
C ASP A 279 6.63 7.41 -8.24
N THR A 280 6.63 7.97 -9.45
CA THR A 280 5.53 7.80 -10.43
C THR A 280 5.24 6.32 -10.75
N TYR A 281 6.22 5.43 -10.53
CA TYR A 281 6.07 3.99 -10.68
C TYR A 281 5.21 3.35 -9.59
N TYR A 282 5.01 4.03 -8.46
CA TYR A 282 4.12 3.61 -7.37
C TYR A 282 2.75 4.30 -7.41
N SER A 283 2.47 5.14 -8.41
CA SER A 283 1.22 5.90 -8.49
C SER A 283 0.04 4.99 -8.82
N CYS A 284 -0.99 5.00 -7.97
CA CYS A 284 -2.27 4.30 -8.23
C CYS A 284 -3.01 4.77 -9.49
N LYS A 285 -2.59 5.89 -10.10
CA LYS A 285 -3.11 6.40 -11.38
C LYS A 285 -2.44 5.76 -12.59
N ASN A 286 -1.26 5.15 -12.41
CA ASN A 286 -0.53 4.49 -13.46
C ASN A 286 -1.01 3.04 -13.56
N LYS A 287 -1.53 2.63 -14.73
CA LYS A 287 -2.02 1.25 -14.96
C LYS A 287 -0.90 0.26 -15.27
N GLU A 288 0.33 0.74 -15.46
CA GLU A 288 1.51 -0.11 -15.54
C GLU A 288 1.78 -0.69 -14.15
N ILE A 289 1.32 -1.93 -13.94
CA ILE A 289 1.61 -2.70 -12.74
C ILE A 289 3.08 -3.10 -12.84
N LEU A 290 3.99 -2.30 -12.28
CA LEU A 290 5.31 -2.81 -11.97
C LEU A 290 5.13 -3.86 -10.88
N PRO A 291 5.54 -5.12 -11.10
CA PRO A 291 5.35 -6.16 -10.10
C PRO A 291 6.07 -5.74 -8.81
N VAL A 292 5.49 -6.01 -7.65
CA VAL A 292 6.19 -5.86 -6.36
C VAL A 292 7.42 -6.76 -6.39
N ARG A 293 8.62 -6.23 -6.02
CA ARG A 293 9.86 -7.03 -6.01
C ARG A 293 9.72 -8.13 -4.97
N ARG A 294 9.62 -9.38 -5.43
CA ARG A 294 9.64 -10.55 -4.54
C ARG A 294 11.06 -10.75 -4.03
N LYS A 295 11.22 -11.36 -2.85
CA LYS A 295 12.52 -11.63 -2.22
C LYS A 295 13.48 -12.45 -3.11
N GLU A 296 12.93 -13.22 -4.04
CA GLU A 296 13.67 -14.07 -4.99
C GLU A 296 13.89 -13.41 -6.36
N GLU A 297 13.41 -12.16 -6.51
CA GLU A 297 13.43 -11.41 -7.77
C GLU A 297 14.60 -10.42 -7.79
N PHE A 298 15.71 -10.83 -8.42
CA PHE A 298 16.88 -10.00 -8.69
C PHE A 298 16.70 -9.04 -9.88
N THR A 299 15.45 -8.66 -10.17
CA THR A 299 15.10 -7.79 -11.29
C THR A 299 15.23 -6.33 -10.88
N VAL A 300 16.04 -5.58 -11.64
CA VAL A 300 16.12 -4.13 -11.58
C VAL A 300 14.92 -3.53 -12.33
N LYS A 301 14.26 -2.55 -11.70
CA LYS A 301 13.01 -1.90 -12.10
C LYS A 301 13.20 -0.40 -12.35
N GLY A 302 14.30 0.18 -11.90
CA GLY A 302 14.71 1.55 -12.14
C GLY A 302 15.99 1.69 -12.96
N ASP A 303 16.56 2.90 -12.95
CA ASP A 303 17.82 3.20 -13.64
C ASP A 303 19.01 2.85 -12.76
N ILE A 304 20.00 2.15 -13.31
CA ILE A 304 21.23 1.76 -12.59
C ILE A 304 22.32 2.80 -12.83
N LEU A 305 22.85 3.36 -11.75
CA LEU A 305 24.01 4.24 -11.79
C LEU A 305 25.31 3.43 -11.87
N GLU A 306 26.39 4.10 -12.29
CA GLU A 306 27.70 3.47 -12.44
C GLU A 306 28.13 2.76 -11.14
N PRO A 307 28.52 1.47 -11.21
CA PRO A 307 28.92 0.71 -10.04
C PRO A 307 30.31 1.12 -9.53
N VAL A 308 30.45 1.07 -8.21
CA VAL A 308 31.72 1.27 -7.52
C VAL A 308 32.23 -0.08 -7.01
N TYR A 309 33.46 -0.41 -7.36
CA TYR A 309 34.04 -1.74 -7.11
C TYR A 309 35.02 -1.74 -5.93
N ARG A 310 35.38 -2.96 -5.53
CA ARG A 310 36.23 -3.32 -4.39
C ARG A 310 37.39 -2.35 -4.13
N ASP A 311 38.19 -2.04 -5.16
CA ASP A 311 39.45 -1.32 -4.96
C ASP A 311 39.23 0.08 -4.39
N TYR A 312 38.17 0.78 -4.81
CA TYR A 312 37.75 2.04 -4.21
C TYR A 312 37.08 1.84 -2.84
N LEU A 313 36.20 0.83 -2.71
CA LEU A 313 35.46 0.58 -1.47
C LEU A 313 36.37 0.20 -0.29
N LEU A 314 37.53 -0.41 -0.57
CA LEU A 314 38.51 -0.81 0.44
C LEU A 314 39.69 0.17 0.58
N GLU A 315 39.70 1.26 -0.17
CA GLU A 315 40.77 2.24 -0.12
C GLU A 315 40.92 2.80 1.30
N ASN A 316 42.12 2.75 1.88
CA ASN A 316 42.42 3.21 3.23
C ASN A 316 41.66 2.51 4.38
N ILE A 317 40.85 1.47 4.12
CA ILE A 317 40.13 0.73 5.17
C ILE A 317 41.09 0.00 6.12
N ALA A 318 42.19 -0.55 5.61
CA ALA A 318 43.18 -1.26 6.42
C ALA A 318 43.83 -0.36 7.49
N ALA A 319 44.05 0.92 7.18
CA ALA A 319 44.62 1.90 8.10
C ALA A 319 43.66 2.29 9.25
N GLN A 320 42.36 2.06 9.08
CA GLN A 320 41.31 2.46 10.03
C GLN A 320 40.98 1.38 11.10
N LYS A 321 41.60 0.20 11.04
CA LYS A 321 41.24 -1.02 11.82
C LYS A 321 41.35 -0.93 13.36
N ARG A 322 41.96 0.15 13.91
CA ARG A 322 42.26 0.28 15.33
C ARG A 322 41.03 0.43 16.25
N LYS A 323 39.85 0.82 15.73
CA LYS A 323 38.53 0.81 16.44
C LYS A 323 37.38 0.62 15.43
N PRO A 324 36.22 0.03 15.80
CA PRO A 324 35.03 0.07 14.93
C PRO A 324 34.63 1.53 14.76
N LYS A 325 34.82 2.04 13.54
CA LYS A 325 34.40 3.38 13.14
C LYS A 325 33.33 3.25 12.07
N ILE A 326 32.47 4.25 12.00
CA ILE A 326 31.56 4.47 10.87
C ILE A 326 32.40 5.11 9.76
N ASP A 327 32.35 4.55 8.55
CA ASP A 327 33.02 5.09 7.36
C ASP A 327 31.97 5.39 6.28
N LEU A 328 32.09 6.53 5.61
CA LEU A 328 31.18 6.95 4.55
C LEU A 328 31.92 6.96 3.21
N ARG A 329 31.38 6.24 2.22
CA ARG A 329 31.94 6.23 0.86
C ARG A 329 30.96 6.77 -0.14
N HIS A 330 31.40 7.76 -0.92
CA HIS A 330 30.65 8.22 -2.07
C HIS A 330 30.51 7.07 -3.07
N ILE A 331 29.29 6.81 -3.53
CA ILE A 331 28.99 5.71 -4.47
C ILE A 331 28.32 6.18 -5.75
N ALA A 332 27.62 7.31 -5.73
CA ALA A 332 27.00 7.86 -6.93
C ALA A 332 26.58 9.32 -6.73
N THR A 333 26.24 10.00 -7.84
CA THR A 333 25.61 11.32 -7.83
C THR A 333 24.27 11.23 -8.55
N ILE A 334 23.24 11.86 -7.99
CA ILE A 334 21.88 11.85 -8.53
C ILE A 334 21.85 12.57 -9.88
N PRO A 335 21.43 11.89 -10.97
CA PRO A 335 21.35 12.49 -12.29
C PRO A 335 20.36 13.66 -12.35
N MET A 336 20.66 14.66 -13.18
CA MET A 336 19.84 15.88 -13.33
C MET A 336 18.35 15.60 -13.60
N LYS A 337 18.03 14.52 -14.33
CA LYS A 337 16.64 14.12 -14.65
C LYS A 337 15.76 13.83 -13.44
N TYR A 338 16.35 13.57 -12.27
CA TYR A 338 15.69 13.30 -11.00
C TYR A 338 15.67 14.48 -10.03
N LYS A 339 16.36 15.59 -10.34
CA LYS A 339 16.35 16.76 -9.46
C LYS A 339 14.95 17.34 -9.34
N GLY A 340 14.53 17.63 -8.10
CA GLY A 340 13.22 18.18 -7.79
C GLY A 340 12.05 17.22 -8.05
N LYS A 341 12.32 15.94 -8.31
CA LYS A 341 11.29 14.90 -8.49
C LYS A 341 11.37 13.88 -7.36
N PRO A 342 10.24 13.29 -6.93
CA PRO A 342 10.25 12.24 -5.94
C PRO A 342 10.77 10.92 -6.55
N TYR A 343 11.67 10.26 -5.83
CA TYR A 343 12.27 8.98 -6.21
C TYR A 343 12.64 8.18 -4.96
N SER A 344 12.84 6.89 -5.15
CA SER A 344 13.34 5.94 -4.15
C SER A 344 14.68 5.34 -4.59
N LEU A 345 15.53 4.98 -3.62
CA LEU A 345 16.86 4.42 -3.87
C LEU A 345 16.97 2.97 -3.37
N ASN A 346 17.59 2.11 -4.18
CA ASN A 346 18.03 0.79 -3.73
C ASN A 346 19.54 0.65 -3.88
N LEU A 347 20.16 -0.09 -2.96
CA LEU A 347 21.58 -0.47 -3.06
C LEU A 347 21.67 -1.89 -3.62
N ILE A 348 22.28 -2.01 -4.79
CA ILE A 348 22.57 -3.28 -5.45
C ILE A 348 23.92 -3.78 -4.95
N ILE A 349 23.95 -4.98 -4.40
CA ILE A 349 25.18 -5.67 -4.00
C ILE A 349 25.67 -6.54 -5.15
N LEU A 350 26.92 -6.34 -5.58
CA LEU A 350 27.52 -7.07 -6.68
C LEU A 350 28.57 -8.06 -6.18
N LYS A 351 28.47 -9.32 -6.66
CA LYS A 351 29.52 -10.33 -6.51
C LYS A 351 29.96 -10.82 -7.88
N GLY A 352 31.18 -10.46 -8.28
CA GLY A 352 31.72 -10.75 -9.61
C GLY A 352 30.88 -10.17 -10.77
N ASN A 353 30.45 -8.92 -10.66
CA ASN A 353 29.55 -8.21 -11.58
C ASN A 353 28.17 -8.87 -11.80
N ARG A 354 27.68 -9.60 -10.80
CA ARG A 354 26.34 -10.18 -10.77
C ARG A 354 25.61 -9.69 -9.53
N ILE A 355 24.32 -9.41 -9.65
CA ILE A 355 23.48 -9.02 -8.53
C ILE A 355 23.44 -10.18 -7.54
N ALA A 356 23.92 -9.93 -6.33
CA ALA A 356 23.90 -10.85 -5.21
C ALA A 356 22.75 -10.55 -4.25
N ASP A 357 22.40 -9.27 -4.11
CA ASP A 357 21.28 -8.79 -3.32
C ASP A 357 20.88 -7.38 -3.77
N ILE A 358 19.66 -6.96 -3.44
CA ILE A 358 19.17 -5.59 -3.63
C ILE A 358 18.53 -5.13 -2.31
N ILE A 359 19.21 -4.24 -1.60
CA ILE A 359 18.66 -3.62 -0.39
C ILE A 359 17.75 -2.48 -0.84
N THR A 360 16.46 -2.60 -0.52
CA THR A 360 15.50 -1.54 -0.74
C THR A 360 15.47 -0.65 0.49
N PHE A 361 15.90 0.61 0.33
CA PHE A 361 15.72 1.61 1.38
C PHE A 361 14.36 2.22 1.14
N ASN A 362 13.42 1.82 1.97
CA ASN A 362 12.12 2.45 1.99
C ASN A 362 12.30 3.86 2.55
N GLU A 363 12.54 4.82 1.65
CA GLU A 363 12.31 6.25 1.87
C GLU A 363 10.81 6.58 1.83
N THR A 364 9.91 5.58 1.77
CA THR A 364 8.61 5.82 2.43
C THR A 364 8.95 6.32 3.81
N PRO A 365 8.36 7.42 4.31
CA PRO A 365 8.68 7.95 5.63
C PRO A 365 8.60 6.79 6.61
N THR A 366 9.74 6.20 6.95
CA THR A 366 9.81 4.85 7.51
C THR A 366 9.41 4.88 8.97
N LYS A 367 9.19 6.10 9.48
CA LYS A 367 8.39 6.40 10.65
C LYS A 367 6.95 5.85 10.60
N VAL A 368 6.42 5.48 9.42
CA VAL A 368 5.07 4.90 9.24
C VAL A 368 5.03 3.39 9.48
N PHE A 369 6.17 2.68 9.40
CA PHE A 369 6.18 1.21 9.49
C PHE A 369 7.13 0.62 10.53
N ASP A 370 8.03 1.37 11.16
CA ASP A 370 8.83 0.82 12.28
C ASP A 370 8.10 0.85 13.63
N ILE A 371 6.97 1.58 13.72
CA ILE A 371 5.88 1.28 14.66
C ILE A 371 4.75 0.62 13.85
N ALA A 372 5.06 -0.35 13.01
CA ALA A 372 4.03 -1.25 12.50
C ALA A 372 3.42 -1.95 13.71
N ILE A 373 2.28 -1.41 14.16
CA ILE A 373 1.14 -2.24 14.55
C ILE A 373 1.14 -3.39 13.53
N LYS A 374 1.48 -4.60 13.99
CA LYS A 374 1.81 -5.75 13.14
C LYS A 374 0.60 -6.07 12.29
N ALA A 375 0.61 -5.55 11.07
CA ALA A 375 -0.41 -5.73 10.04
C ALA A 375 -1.83 -5.33 10.50
N ALA A 376 -2.54 -4.56 9.66
CA ALA A 376 -3.98 -4.70 9.64
C ALA A 376 -4.27 -6.20 9.42
N PRO A 377 -4.89 -6.91 10.37
CA PRO A 377 -5.11 -8.32 10.22
C PRO A 377 -5.98 -8.51 8.96
N ALA A 378 -5.76 -9.58 8.21
CA ALA A 378 -6.77 -10.06 7.28
C ALA A 378 -8.11 -10.11 8.05
N LYS A 379 -9.26 -9.97 7.36
CA LYS A 379 -10.60 -9.96 7.98
C LYS A 379 -10.80 -11.11 9.00
N ASP A 380 -10.05 -12.20 8.82
CA ASP A 380 -10.07 -13.46 9.54
C ASP A 380 -9.15 -13.47 10.78
N SER A 381 -8.34 -12.43 11.00
CA SER A 381 -7.35 -12.30 12.08
C SER A 381 -7.64 -11.12 13.02
N ILE A 382 -8.80 -10.47 12.87
CA ILE A 382 -9.17 -9.33 13.69
C ILE A 382 -9.67 -9.83 15.05
N PRO A 383 -9.02 -9.45 16.17
CA PRO A 383 -9.46 -9.87 17.49
C PRO A 383 -10.89 -9.38 17.77
N SER A 384 -11.66 -10.18 18.53
CA SER A 384 -13.02 -9.84 18.98
C SER A 384 -13.06 -8.41 19.57
N PRO A 385 -14.14 -7.62 19.34
CA PRO A 385 -14.30 -6.31 19.96
C PRO A 385 -14.15 -6.33 21.49
N GLU A 386 -14.35 -7.49 22.10
CA GLU A 386 -14.26 -7.75 23.54
C GLU A 386 -12.83 -7.70 24.10
N VAL A 387 -11.80 -7.65 23.26
CA VAL A 387 -10.39 -7.62 23.70
C VAL A 387 -9.99 -6.24 24.25
N TYR A 388 -10.70 -5.17 23.88
CA TYR A 388 -10.46 -3.84 24.42
C TYR A 388 -11.19 -3.63 25.75
N ILE A 389 -10.43 -3.72 26.84
CA ILE A 389 -10.87 -3.30 28.18
C ILE A 389 -10.45 -1.84 28.40
N GLN A 390 -11.39 -0.92 28.46
CA GLN A 390 -11.11 0.51 28.65
C GLN A 390 -10.44 0.81 30.00
N LYS A 391 -9.37 1.61 29.99
CA LYS A 391 -8.82 2.18 31.22
C LYS A 391 -9.63 3.42 31.60
N LEU A 392 -10.61 3.24 32.48
CA LEU A 392 -11.40 4.34 33.00
C LEU A 392 -10.50 5.33 33.73
N ARG A 393 -10.49 6.58 33.26
CA ARG A 393 -9.89 7.70 34.00
C ARG A 393 -10.93 8.35 34.89
N ARG A 394 -10.47 8.76 36.07
CA ARG A 394 -11.26 9.63 36.93
C ARG A 394 -11.21 11.04 36.36
N ASP A 395 -12.36 11.66 36.28
CA ASP A 395 -12.52 13.07 35.96
C ASP A 395 -12.95 13.82 37.22
N THR A 396 -12.49 15.05 37.37
CA THR A 396 -12.75 15.88 38.54
C THR A 396 -13.34 17.23 38.17
N LEU A 397 -14.49 17.56 38.76
CA LEU A 397 -15.03 18.91 38.71
C LEU A 397 -14.74 19.60 40.03
N MET A 398 -14.09 20.77 39.96
CA MET A 398 -13.98 21.71 41.08
C MET A 398 -14.57 23.04 40.63
N LEU A 399 -15.61 23.48 41.31
CA LEU A 399 -16.30 24.73 41.01
C LEU A 399 -16.52 25.50 42.31
N ARG A 400 -16.17 26.79 42.30
CA ARG A 400 -16.45 27.73 43.38
C ARG A 400 -17.49 28.74 42.92
N VAL A 401 -18.55 28.91 43.69
CA VAL A 401 -19.60 29.92 43.47
C VAL A 401 -19.57 30.90 44.63
N PHE A 402 -19.46 32.18 44.35
CA PHE A 402 -19.54 33.26 45.35
C PHE A 402 -20.97 33.78 45.46
N PHE A 403 -21.33 34.33 46.62
CA PHE A 403 -22.67 34.84 46.91
C PHE A 403 -22.60 36.20 47.59
N ASP A 404 -23.55 37.07 47.25
CA ASP A 404 -23.76 38.32 47.97
C ASP A 404 -24.40 38.08 49.35
N GLN A 405 -24.52 39.16 50.13
CA GLN A 405 -25.17 39.10 51.44
C GLN A 405 -26.61 38.61 51.30
N ASN A 406 -26.99 37.62 52.12
CA ASN A 406 -28.29 36.93 52.10
C ASN A 406 -28.64 36.23 50.77
N GLU A 407 -27.75 36.23 49.78
CA GLU A 407 -27.98 35.55 48.51
C GLU A 407 -27.67 34.06 48.65
N THR A 408 -28.55 33.24 48.08
CA THR A 408 -28.39 31.80 47.95
C THR A 408 -28.54 31.32 46.52
N TYR A 409 -29.03 32.21 45.64
CA TYR A 409 -29.35 31.90 44.27
C TYR A 409 -28.10 31.60 43.44
N ILE A 410 -28.24 30.70 42.46
CA ILE A 410 -27.19 30.33 41.54
C ILE A 410 -27.66 30.63 40.12
N LEU A 411 -26.81 31.33 39.37
CA LEU A 411 -27.10 31.65 37.97
C LEU A 411 -27.35 30.37 37.15
N PRO A 412 -28.36 30.34 36.27
CA PRO A 412 -28.71 29.14 35.49
C PRO A 412 -27.55 28.58 34.67
N ILE A 413 -26.67 29.46 34.16
CA ILE A 413 -25.47 29.08 33.40
C ILE A 413 -24.51 28.19 34.19
N ILE A 414 -24.40 28.41 35.51
CA ILE A 414 -23.60 27.58 36.41
C ILE A 414 -24.27 26.21 36.55
N GLY A 415 -25.58 26.19 36.77
CA GLY A 415 -26.37 24.95 36.83
C GLY A 415 -26.27 24.13 35.53
N ASP A 416 -26.33 24.78 34.36
CA ASP A 416 -26.15 24.14 33.06
C ASP A 416 -24.75 23.56 32.89
N SER A 417 -23.73 24.27 33.37
CA SER A 417 -22.35 23.78 33.35
C SER A 417 -22.19 22.50 34.17
N ILE A 418 -22.79 22.46 35.36
CA ILE A 418 -22.80 21.26 36.23
C ILE A 418 -23.53 20.11 35.54
N ARG A 419 -24.77 20.34 35.05
CA ARG A 419 -25.58 19.33 34.36
C ARG A 419 -24.87 18.75 33.14
N ASN A 420 -24.30 19.62 32.30
CA ASN A 420 -23.58 19.20 31.11
C ASN A 420 -22.33 18.38 31.46
N TRP A 421 -21.62 18.75 32.53
CA TRP A 421 -20.44 18.01 32.97
C TRP A 421 -20.79 16.63 33.53
N VAL A 422 -21.88 16.46 34.27
CA VAL A 422 -22.24 15.15 34.85
C VAL A 422 -22.95 14.20 33.87
N ARG A 423 -23.51 14.71 32.77
CA ARG A 423 -24.37 13.98 31.82
C ARG A 423 -23.79 12.66 31.30
N ASP A 424 -22.49 12.59 31.05
CA ASP A 424 -21.84 11.39 30.49
C ASP A 424 -20.99 10.63 31.52
N LYS A 425 -21.21 10.87 32.82
CA LYS A 425 -20.33 10.38 33.89
C LYS A 425 -21.09 9.64 35.00
N LYS A 426 -20.49 8.55 35.45
CA LYS A 426 -20.85 7.81 36.66
C LYS A 426 -20.08 8.38 37.85
N ILE A 427 -20.80 8.95 38.82
CA ILE A 427 -20.19 9.60 39.97
C ILE A 427 -19.61 8.57 40.94
N GLN A 428 -18.37 8.80 41.37
CA GLN A 428 -17.71 7.99 42.40
C GLN A 428 -17.84 8.65 43.78
N ARG A 429 -17.57 9.96 43.86
CA ARG A 429 -17.67 10.76 45.08
C ARG A 429 -18.11 12.17 44.70
N SER A 430 -18.96 12.78 45.53
CA SER A 430 -19.32 14.19 45.40
C SER A 430 -19.44 14.83 46.78
N ALA A 431 -19.00 16.08 46.88
CA ALA A 431 -19.11 16.88 48.08
C ALA A 431 -19.37 18.35 47.74
N VAL A 432 -20.22 18.98 48.55
CA VAL A 432 -20.43 20.43 48.52
C VAL A 432 -20.03 20.99 49.86
N TYR A 433 -19.14 21.98 49.84
CA TYR A 433 -18.70 22.74 51.00
C TYR A 433 -19.24 24.15 50.86
N ALA A 434 -20.30 24.48 51.60
CA ALA A 434 -20.89 25.81 51.55
C ALA A 434 -20.56 26.58 52.82
N TYR A 435 -20.15 27.83 52.63
CA TYR A 435 -19.68 28.70 53.67
C TYR A 435 -20.55 29.94 53.76
N ALA A 436 -20.93 30.28 54.98
CA ALA A 436 -21.41 31.60 55.33
C ALA A 436 -20.25 32.43 55.87
N SER A 437 -20.35 33.74 55.75
CA SER A 437 -19.38 34.64 56.37
C SER A 437 -19.67 34.77 57.88
N VAL A 438 -18.77 35.42 58.61
CA VAL A 438 -18.83 35.53 60.08
C VAL A 438 -19.76 36.65 60.59
N GLU A 439 -20.24 37.54 59.72
CA GLU A 439 -21.26 38.54 60.04
C GLU A 439 -22.66 37.92 60.19
N GLY A 440 -23.50 38.55 61.00
CA GLY A 440 -24.86 38.07 61.27
C GLY A 440 -24.90 37.04 62.40
N THR A 441 -26.07 36.42 62.61
CA THR A 441 -26.25 35.43 63.67
C THR A 441 -25.87 34.03 63.17
N GLU A 442 -25.33 33.19 64.05
CA GLU A 442 -25.00 31.79 63.75
C GLU A 442 -26.18 31.04 63.12
N LYS A 443 -27.39 31.28 63.63
CA LYS A 443 -28.62 30.66 63.13
C LYS A 443 -28.91 31.05 61.67
N ILE A 444 -28.71 32.30 61.30
CA ILE A 444 -28.89 32.78 59.92
C ILE A 444 -27.78 32.23 59.02
N ASN A 445 -26.53 32.28 59.46
CA ASN A 445 -25.39 31.80 58.70
C ASN A 445 -25.44 30.30 58.42
N LYS A 446 -25.86 29.52 59.41
CA LYS A 446 -26.14 28.09 59.24
C LYS A 446 -27.21 27.87 58.17
N ARG A 447 -28.32 28.60 58.23
CA ARG A 447 -29.39 28.51 57.22
C ARG A 447 -28.90 28.89 55.82
N LEU A 448 -28.18 30.00 55.69
CA LEU A 448 -27.67 30.48 54.40
C LEU A 448 -26.70 29.48 53.76
N SER A 449 -25.75 28.95 54.54
CA SER A 449 -24.81 27.93 54.05
C SER A 449 -25.53 26.63 53.67
N GLU A 450 -26.57 26.22 54.41
CA GLU A 450 -27.43 25.07 54.05
C GLU A 450 -28.18 25.29 52.73
N GLN A 451 -28.82 26.45 52.56
CA GLN A 451 -29.56 26.78 51.34
C GLN A 451 -28.66 26.86 50.11
N ARG A 452 -27.47 27.48 50.23
CA ARG A 452 -26.47 27.51 49.14
C ARG A 452 -26.02 26.12 48.71
N ALA A 453 -25.83 25.21 49.67
CA ALA A 453 -25.49 23.83 49.34
C ALA A 453 -26.64 23.14 48.61
N GLU A 454 -27.88 23.36 49.01
CA GLU A 454 -29.08 22.79 48.38
C GLU A 454 -29.28 23.28 46.96
N GLU A 455 -29.07 24.57 46.70
CA GLU A 455 -29.14 25.15 45.35
C GLU A 455 -28.13 24.51 44.39
N ILE A 456 -26.91 24.18 44.85
CA ILE A 456 -25.94 23.43 44.03
C ILE A 456 -26.43 22.00 43.78
N ILE A 457 -26.97 21.34 44.81
CA ILE A 457 -27.39 19.94 44.75
C ILE A 457 -28.54 19.75 43.75
N VAL A 458 -29.45 20.71 43.60
CA VAL A 458 -30.58 20.62 42.65
C VAL A 458 -30.10 20.41 41.20
N PHE A 459 -28.95 20.97 40.84
CA PHE A 459 -28.36 20.81 39.51
C PHE A 459 -27.59 19.49 39.32
N PHE A 460 -27.45 18.72 40.39
CA PHE A 460 -26.78 17.43 40.42
C PHE A 460 -27.80 16.28 40.32
N ASN A 461 -28.18 15.93 39.10
CA ASN A 461 -28.89 14.67 38.79
C ASN A 461 -28.10 13.89 37.73
N PRO A 462 -27.49 12.73 38.09
CA PRO A 462 -26.76 11.91 37.14
C PRO A 462 -27.73 11.25 36.15
N SER A 463 -27.24 10.99 34.93
CA SER A 463 -28.05 10.41 33.85
C SER A 463 -28.45 8.95 34.06
N ASP A 464 -27.94 8.28 35.09
CA ASP A 464 -28.29 6.90 35.45
C ASP A 464 -29.52 6.80 36.38
N GLY A 465 -30.12 7.94 36.75
CA GLY A 465 -31.36 7.99 37.53
C GLY A 465 -31.22 7.48 38.98
N LYS A 466 -30.00 7.17 39.44
CA LYS A 466 -29.77 6.67 40.80
C LYS A 466 -29.43 7.84 41.72
N PRO A 467 -30.13 8.02 42.85
CA PRO A 467 -29.79 9.05 43.81
C PRO A 467 -28.40 8.77 44.38
N THR A 468 -27.42 9.57 43.96
CA THR A 468 -26.06 9.50 44.49
C THR A 468 -25.99 10.39 45.72
N THR A 469 -25.59 9.83 46.86
CA THR A 469 -25.46 10.58 48.11
C THR A 469 -24.29 11.55 48.03
N MET A 470 -24.60 12.85 47.98
CA MET A 470 -23.59 13.92 48.00
C MET A 470 -23.27 14.30 49.45
N ARG A 471 -21.98 14.38 49.79
CA ARG A 471 -21.56 14.84 51.11
C ARG A 471 -21.75 16.35 51.22
N LYS A 472 -22.66 16.79 52.10
CA LYS A 472 -22.89 18.21 52.41
C LYS A 472 -22.06 18.62 53.64
N VAL A 473 -21.31 19.71 53.53
CA VAL A 473 -20.57 20.33 54.65
C VAL A 473 -20.91 21.82 54.67
N THR A 474 -21.52 22.29 55.74
CA THR A 474 -21.99 23.67 55.90
C THR A 474 -21.43 24.26 57.19
N ARG A 475 -20.88 25.47 57.13
CA ARG A 475 -20.26 26.15 58.29
C ARG A 475 -20.03 27.63 58.01
N GLU A 476 -19.78 28.39 59.07
CA GLU A 476 -19.20 29.73 58.97
C GLU A 476 -17.71 29.64 58.62
N ASN A 477 -17.21 30.62 57.88
CA ASN A 477 -15.83 30.62 57.39
C ASN A 477 -14.84 31.32 58.33
N TRP A 478 -14.81 30.89 59.59
CA TRP A 478 -13.88 31.42 60.59
C TRP A 478 -12.41 31.25 60.17
N PHE A 479 -12.08 30.16 59.48
CA PHE A 479 -10.71 29.91 59.02
C PHE A 479 -10.22 30.96 58.03
N ASP A 480 -10.97 31.21 56.94
CA ASP A 480 -10.55 32.22 55.95
C ASP A 480 -10.67 33.63 56.54
N PHE A 481 -11.62 33.89 57.45
CA PHE A 481 -11.68 35.17 58.17
C PHE A 481 -10.39 35.47 58.94
N PHE A 482 -9.94 34.56 59.81
CA PHE A 482 -8.71 34.75 60.60
C PHE A 482 -7.48 34.87 59.71
N LYS A 483 -7.44 34.08 58.63
CA LYS A 483 -6.37 34.17 57.63
C LYS A 483 -6.34 35.52 56.92
N ASP A 484 -7.50 36.08 56.59
CA ASP A 484 -7.63 37.34 55.85
C ASP A 484 -7.32 38.57 56.71
N ILE A 485 -7.56 38.51 58.03
CA ILE A 485 -7.28 39.65 58.93
C ILE A 485 -5.84 39.65 59.46
N GLN A 486 -5.11 38.53 59.37
CA GLN A 486 -3.74 38.43 59.83
C GLN A 486 -2.82 39.39 59.07
N GLY A 487 -2.01 40.18 59.77
CA GLY A 487 -1.18 41.24 59.19
C GLY A 487 -1.95 42.42 58.56
N SER A 488 -3.27 42.51 58.79
CA SER A 488 -4.11 43.63 58.32
C SER A 488 -4.41 44.62 59.46
N ARG A 489 -5.03 45.76 59.13
CA ARG A 489 -5.54 46.70 60.15
C ARG A 489 -6.57 46.09 61.12
N TYR A 490 -7.11 44.92 60.80
CA TYR A 490 -8.08 44.19 61.60
C TYR A 490 -7.46 43.05 62.42
N GLU A 491 -6.14 42.91 62.44
CA GLU A 491 -5.44 41.85 63.18
C GLU A 491 -5.78 41.85 64.67
N PHE A 492 -6.11 43.00 65.26
CA PHE A 492 -6.56 43.08 66.65
C PHE A 492 -7.79 42.19 66.95
N LEU A 493 -8.60 41.85 65.96
CA LEU A 493 -9.75 40.96 66.11
C LEU A 493 -9.34 39.51 66.42
N THR A 494 -8.09 39.09 66.16
CA THR A 494 -7.61 37.73 66.49
C THR A 494 -7.55 37.48 68.00
N ASN A 495 -7.52 38.54 68.81
CA ASN A 495 -7.43 38.47 70.26
C ASN A 495 -8.80 38.51 70.95
N LEU A 496 -9.89 38.67 70.18
CA LEU A 496 -11.25 38.74 70.69
C LEU A 496 -11.93 37.37 70.60
N ASP A 497 -12.96 37.16 71.42
CA ASP A 497 -13.80 35.96 71.25
C ASP A 497 -14.72 36.07 70.03
N THR A 498 -15.25 34.92 69.56
CA THR A 498 -16.09 34.89 68.36
C THR A 498 -17.39 35.71 68.48
N SER A 499 -17.89 35.93 69.70
CA SER A 499 -19.09 36.74 69.95
C SER A 499 -18.78 38.24 69.80
N GLU A 500 -17.63 38.67 70.29
CA GLU A 500 -17.13 40.03 70.17
C GLU A 500 -16.76 40.36 68.73
N ILE A 501 -16.07 39.45 68.04
CA ILE A 501 -15.77 39.57 66.60
C ILE A 501 -17.08 39.70 65.83
N ARG A 502 -18.05 38.82 66.07
CA ARG A 502 -19.35 38.85 65.39
C ARG A 502 -20.08 40.18 65.62
N ARG A 503 -20.06 40.71 66.84
CA ARG A 503 -20.63 42.04 67.15
C ARG A 503 -19.90 43.16 66.40
N TYR A 504 -18.57 43.07 66.31
CA TYR A 504 -17.75 44.03 65.56
C TYR A 504 -18.06 43.99 64.07
N VAL A 505 -18.00 42.84 63.41
CA VAL A 505 -18.20 42.72 61.95
C VAL A 505 -19.66 42.90 61.52
N SER A 506 -20.63 42.77 62.45
CA SER A 506 -22.06 42.99 62.18
C SER A 506 -22.52 44.44 62.44
N ASN A 507 -21.67 45.31 62.98
CA ASN A 507 -21.99 46.73 63.12
C ASN A 507 -22.02 47.41 61.74
N ARG A 508 -22.99 48.30 61.52
CA ARG A 508 -23.25 48.92 60.21
C ARG A 508 -22.03 49.60 59.57
N LEU A 509 -21.18 50.28 60.35
CA LEU A 509 -20.02 50.99 59.82
C LEU A 509 -18.88 50.03 59.45
N THR A 510 -18.52 49.17 60.40
CA THR A 510 -17.45 48.17 60.25
C THR A 510 -17.78 47.09 59.24
N SER A 511 -19.04 46.65 59.16
CA SER A 511 -19.53 45.72 58.12
C SER A 511 -19.28 46.26 56.72
N ARG A 512 -19.57 47.54 56.49
CA ARG A 512 -19.31 48.21 55.19
C ARG A 512 -17.81 48.28 54.89
N GLU A 513 -16.99 48.59 55.89
CA GLU A 513 -15.53 48.66 55.72
C GLU A 513 -14.87 47.30 55.49
N MET A 514 -15.43 46.23 56.07
CA MET A 514 -14.93 44.87 55.96
C MET A 514 -15.57 44.07 54.81
N GLU A 515 -16.55 44.64 54.12
CA GLU A 515 -17.30 43.94 53.07
C GLU A 515 -16.41 43.29 52.00
N PRO A 516 -15.29 43.88 51.52
CA PRO A 516 -14.39 43.20 50.59
C PRO A 516 -13.78 41.90 51.13
N LEU A 517 -13.61 41.79 52.46
CA LEU A 517 -13.12 40.58 53.14
C LEU A 517 -14.27 39.60 53.36
N LEU A 518 -15.41 40.08 53.87
CA LEU A 518 -16.58 39.27 54.22
C LEU A 518 -17.22 38.64 52.96
N ALA A 519 -17.25 39.36 51.84
CA ALA A 519 -17.75 38.84 50.57
C ALA A 519 -16.98 37.60 50.08
N ARG A 520 -15.66 37.55 50.31
CA ARG A 520 -14.83 36.41 49.90
C ARG A 520 -15.06 35.16 50.73
N GLN A 521 -15.72 35.28 51.89
CA GLN A 521 -16.08 34.14 52.75
C GLN A 521 -17.39 33.49 52.35
N ARG A 522 -18.22 34.17 51.55
CA ARG A 522 -19.53 33.69 51.10
C ARG A 522 -19.37 32.92 49.80
N PHE A 523 -19.01 31.64 49.91
CA PHE A 523 -18.89 30.77 48.74
C PHE A 523 -19.33 29.34 49.00
N ALA A 524 -19.56 28.60 47.92
CA ALA A 524 -19.71 27.16 47.97
C ALA A 524 -18.82 26.48 46.94
N ASP A 525 -18.10 25.45 47.40
CA ASP A 525 -17.23 24.61 46.59
C ASP A 525 -17.92 23.29 46.28
N LEU A 526 -18.16 23.02 45.00
CA LEU A 526 -18.57 21.72 44.48
C LEU A 526 -17.33 20.93 44.05
N LYS A 527 -17.18 19.73 44.62
CA LYS A 527 -16.11 18.79 44.28
C LYS A 527 -16.71 17.46 43.87
N ILE A 528 -16.50 17.07 42.61
CA ILE A 528 -17.00 15.79 42.07
C ILE A 528 -15.82 14.98 41.53
N LEU A 529 -15.84 13.68 41.83
CA LEU A 529 -14.97 12.66 41.26
C LEU A 529 -15.86 11.64 40.54
N ALA A 530 -15.65 11.45 39.25
CA ALA A 530 -16.50 10.59 38.42
C ALA A 530 -15.69 9.80 37.38
N TRP A 531 -16.32 8.79 36.79
CA TRP A 531 -15.81 8.03 35.65
C TRP A 531 -16.71 8.28 34.44
N LYS A 532 -16.19 8.25 33.22
CA LYS A 532 -17.09 8.26 32.04
C LYS A 532 -17.93 6.98 31.99
N ILE A 533 -19.21 7.13 31.61
CA ILE A 533 -20.10 5.98 31.40
C ILE A 533 -19.62 5.22 30.17
N VAL A 534 -19.51 3.89 30.29
CA VAL A 534 -19.14 3.01 29.18
C VAL A 534 -20.36 2.26 28.72
N ASN A 535 -20.72 2.45 27.47
CA ASN A 535 -21.70 1.66 26.75
C ASN A 535 -21.25 1.53 25.28
N ASP A 536 -22.01 0.79 24.47
CA ASP A 536 -21.67 0.54 23.06
C ASP A 536 -21.55 1.83 22.22
N VAL A 537 -22.14 2.94 22.66
CA VAL A 537 -22.07 4.25 21.98
C VAL A 537 -20.83 5.04 22.41
N THR A 538 -20.44 4.99 23.68
CA THR A 538 -19.34 5.80 24.24
C THR A 538 -17.98 5.13 24.14
N ILE A 539 -17.93 3.80 24.07
CA ILE A 539 -16.69 3.02 24.10
C ILE A 539 -15.74 3.37 22.94
N ASP A 540 -16.26 3.65 21.75
CA ASP A 540 -15.47 4.02 20.58
C ASP A 540 -14.79 5.39 20.78
N GLY A 541 -15.50 6.36 21.35
CA GLY A 541 -14.95 7.67 21.68
C GLY A 541 -13.91 7.61 22.79
N LEU A 542 -14.10 6.72 23.77
CA LEU A 542 -13.13 6.45 24.84
C LEU A 542 -11.85 5.83 24.29
N ALA A 543 -11.96 4.85 23.39
CA ALA A 543 -10.84 4.23 22.69
C ALA A 543 -10.02 5.28 21.91
N ILE A 544 -10.68 6.13 21.12
CA ILE A 544 -10.01 7.23 20.39
C ILE A 544 -9.29 8.19 21.35
N SER A 545 -9.91 8.54 22.47
CA SER A 545 -9.31 9.42 23.47
C SER A 545 -8.11 8.79 24.18
N GLU A 546 -8.19 7.49 24.51
CA GLU A 546 -7.07 6.74 25.09
C GLU A 546 -5.91 6.65 24.09
N TYR A 547 -6.20 6.37 22.82
CA TYR A 547 -5.20 6.33 21.74
C TYR A 547 -4.42 7.64 21.64
N ASN A 548 -5.13 8.77 21.50
CA ASN A 548 -4.50 10.07 21.35
C ASN A 548 -3.65 10.44 22.57
N TYR A 549 -4.11 10.13 23.78
CA TYR A 549 -3.31 10.37 24.97
C TYR A 549 -2.01 9.54 24.98
N LEU A 550 -2.11 8.23 24.72
CA LEU A 550 -0.96 7.34 24.70
C LEU A 550 0.04 7.73 23.61
N TYR A 551 -0.46 8.20 22.48
CA TYR A 551 0.38 8.71 21.40
C TYR A 551 1.12 9.99 21.83
N GLN A 552 0.46 10.95 22.48
CA GLN A 552 1.11 12.15 22.98
C GLN A 552 2.16 11.83 24.06
N GLN A 553 1.89 10.85 24.93
CA GLN A 553 2.87 10.36 25.89
C GLN A 553 4.09 9.76 25.16
N LEU A 554 3.85 8.95 24.11
CA LEU A 554 4.91 8.37 23.31
C LEU A 554 5.77 9.43 22.61
N VAL A 555 5.13 10.47 22.04
CA VAL A 555 5.84 11.63 21.45
C VAL A 555 6.76 12.24 22.49
N GLN A 556 6.23 12.57 23.68
CA GLN A 556 7.00 13.21 24.74
C GLN A 556 8.17 12.36 25.24
N GLU A 557 7.98 11.04 25.39
CA GLU A 557 9.04 10.10 25.76
C GLU A 557 10.15 10.04 24.71
N CYS A 558 9.79 10.18 23.43
CA CYS A 558 10.74 10.16 22.33
C CYS A 558 11.41 11.50 22.02
N SER A 559 10.82 12.64 22.41
CA SER A 559 11.39 13.97 22.15
C SER A 559 12.77 14.17 22.77
N ASN A 560 13.06 13.47 23.86
CA ASN A 560 14.31 13.62 24.63
C ASN A 560 15.32 12.48 24.39
N GLN A 561 15.10 11.62 23.39
CA GLN A 561 15.95 10.46 23.12
C GLN A 561 16.66 10.56 21.76
N PRO A 562 17.90 10.05 21.66
CA PRO A 562 18.55 9.89 20.37
C PRO A 562 17.78 8.89 19.50
N ILE A 563 17.73 9.15 18.20
CA ILE A 563 17.02 8.30 17.24
C ILE A 563 17.89 7.05 16.95
N PRO A 564 17.33 5.82 17.00
CA PRO A 564 15.92 5.49 17.26
C PRO A 564 15.55 5.53 18.75
N CYS A 565 14.42 6.18 19.03
CA CYS A 565 13.80 6.22 20.36
C CYS A 565 13.55 4.80 20.88
N GLN A 566 14.01 4.50 22.10
CA GLN A 566 13.78 3.23 22.77
C GLN A 566 12.70 3.42 23.84
N VAL A 567 11.51 2.89 23.57
CA VAL A 567 10.38 2.89 24.50
C VAL A 567 10.06 1.48 24.96
N LEU A 568 9.54 1.36 26.17
CA LEU A 568 8.97 0.10 26.64
C LEU A 568 7.76 -0.27 25.79
N ASP A 569 7.70 -1.53 25.37
CA ASP A 569 6.63 -2.12 24.54
C ASP A 569 5.19 -1.92 25.04
N ILE A 570 5.00 -1.46 26.28
CA ILE A 570 3.68 -1.32 26.92
C ILE A 570 2.80 -0.32 26.17
N ILE A 571 3.33 0.87 25.84
CA ILE A 571 2.57 1.93 25.16
C ILE A 571 2.30 1.53 23.70
N PRO A 572 3.30 1.12 22.89
CA PRO A 572 3.07 0.67 21.53
C PRO A 572 2.06 -0.49 21.41
N LYS A 573 2.17 -1.54 22.26
CA LYS A 573 1.21 -2.66 22.25
C LYS A 573 -0.21 -2.23 22.59
N ARG A 574 -0.37 -1.23 23.48
CA ARG A 574 -1.69 -0.72 23.85
C ARG A 574 -2.30 0.12 22.72
N LEU A 575 -1.51 0.96 22.05
CA LEU A 575 -1.92 1.70 20.86
C LEU A 575 -2.37 0.75 19.75
N GLU A 576 -1.60 -0.31 19.50
CA GLU A 576 -1.94 -1.38 18.55
C GLU A 576 -3.30 -2.01 18.86
N LEU A 577 -3.52 -2.45 20.10
CA LEU A 577 -4.77 -3.07 20.53
C LEU A 577 -5.98 -2.14 20.32
N ILE A 578 -5.84 -0.85 20.67
CA ILE A 578 -6.91 0.14 20.50
C ILE A 578 -7.20 0.37 19.01
N HIS A 579 -6.15 0.42 18.17
CA HIS A 579 -6.31 0.60 16.73
C HIS A 579 -7.04 -0.59 16.09
N LEU A 580 -6.66 -1.82 16.45
CA LEU A 580 -7.31 -3.05 16.00
C LEU A 580 -8.78 -3.11 16.42
N TYR A 581 -9.07 -2.71 17.66
CA TYR A 581 -10.45 -2.58 18.14
C TYR A 581 -11.27 -1.62 17.26
N LEU A 582 -10.75 -0.42 16.99
CA LEU A 582 -11.46 0.58 16.18
C LEU A 582 -11.65 0.11 14.72
N LEU A 583 -10.67 -0.58 14.14
CA LEU A 583 -10.79 -1.20 12.82
C LEU A 583 -11.93 -2.22 12.78
N ASN A 584 -12.03 -3.08 13.80
CA ASN A 584 -13.14 -4.03 13.91
C ASN A 584 -14.50 -3.30 13.97
N ARG A 585 -14.59 -2.25 14.80
CA ARG A 585 -15.80 -1.43 14.93
C ARG A 585 -16.18 -0.74 13.61
N ASN A 586 -15.21 -0.37 12.77
CA ASN A 586 -15.50 0.14 11.43
C ASN A 586 -16.04 -0.93 10.48
N LEU A 587 -15.50 -2.15 10.50
CA LEU A 587 -16.02 -3.25 9.70
C LEU A 587 -17.46 -3.63 10.10
N MET A 588 -17.83 -3.43 11.36
CA MET A 588 -19.20 -3.58 11.85
C MET A 588 -20.11 -2.38 11.54
N GLY A 589 -19.62 -1.35 10.85
CA GLY A 589 -20.36 -0.12 10.54
C GLY A 589 -20.61 0.81 11.73
N ARG A 590 -19.94 0.59 12.87
CA ARG A 590 -20.14 1.37 14.11
C ARG A 590 -19.28 2.63 14.17
N VAL A 591 -18.08 2.59 13.59
CA VAL A 591 -17.15 3.73 13.51
C VAL A 591 -16.85 4.06 12.06
N SER A 592 -16.84 5.35 11.69
CA SER A 592 -16.50 5.75 10.32
C SER A 592 -14.99 5.66 10.07
N TRP A 593 -14.60 5.27 8.85
CA TRP A 593 -13.19 5.20 8.45
C TRP A 593 -12.46 6.53 8.65
N LYS A 594 -13.14 7.66 8.43
CA LYS A 594 -12.59 9.00 8.65
C LYS A 594 -12.04 9.19 10.07
N LYS A 595 -12.74 8.68 11.10
CA LYS A 595 -12.29 8.80 12.50
C LYS A 595 -11.05 7.96 12.78
N ILE A 596 -10.92 6.81 12.12
CA ILE A 596 -9.77 5.90 12.28
C ILE A 596 -8.56 6.43 11.54
N ASN A 597 -8.75 6.88 10.29
CA ASN A 597 -7.69 7.42 9.45
C ASN A 597 -7.09 8.75 9.97
N GLN A 598 -7.80 9.42 10.89
CA GLN A 598 -7.30 10.62 11.58
C GLN A 598 -6.41 10.29 12.79
N LEU A 599 -6.37 9.04 13.24
CA LEU A 599 -5.49 8.63 14.32
C LEU A 599 -4.04 8.64 13.82
N PRO A 600 -3.10 9.20 14.59
CA PRO A 600 -1.71 9.23 14.18
C PRO A 600 -1.09 7.83 14.32
N ILE A 601 -0.87 7.18 13.17
CA ILE A 601 -0.28 5.83 13.10
C ILE A 601 1.26 5.90 13.18
N ALA A 602 1.84 7.09 13.10
CA ALA A 602 3.27 7.33 12.95
C ALA A 602 3.68 8.65 13.63
N LEU A 603 4.86 8.71 14.22
CA LEU A 603 5.53 9.97 14.58
C LEU A 603 5.99 10.65 13.28
N ARG A 604 5.66 11.92 13.00
CA ARG A 604 6.05 12.54 11.71
C ARG A 604 7.48 13.10 11.76
N THR A 605 8.07 13.30 10.59
CA THR A 605 9.24 14.19 10.42
C THR A 605 8.78 15.64 10.59
N GLY A 606 9.35 16.36 11.56
CA GLY A 606 8.97 17.74 11.95
C GLY A 606 8.34 17.87 13.34
N ASP A 607 7.84 16.79 13.96
CA ASP A 607 7.22 16.84 15.30
C ASP A 607 8.25 17.00 16.45
N PHE A 608 9.54 17.03 16.11
CA PHE A 608 10.67 17.12 17.04
C PHE A 608 11.63 18.26 16.72
N ASP A 609 11.25 19.18 15.83
CA ASP A 609 12.01 20.41 15.64
C ASP A 609 11.64 21.38 16.78
N ILE A 610 12.33 21.22 17.92
CA ILE A 610 12.56 22.28 18.92
C ILE A 610 14.05 22.62 18.90
#